data_AF-E1R1I0-F1
#
_entry.id   AF-E1R1I0-F1
#
_cell.length_a   1.000
_cell.length_b   1.000
_cell.length_c   1.000
_cell.angle_alpha   90.00
_cell.angle_beta   90.00
_cell.angle_gamma   90.00
#
_symmetry.space_group_name_H-M   'P 1'
#
loop_
_entity.id
_entity.type
_entity.pdbx_description
1 polymer ?
#
loop_
_entity_poly.entity_id
_entity_poly.type
_entity_poly.pdbx_seq_one_letter_code
_entity_poly.pdbx_strand_id
1 'polypeptide(L)'
;MKTYAVIDGSMITTVVQSADEAAKLAELFPEKTIKEVPAGFTGNKGDDIRFFDEDGKRLSIAAATEAGLVPEVGEHEAAIWEGGRYVLTPDYTGVPYWKKATGAAVHLSLGRKPDESMTDIEPSDPQAVWNETGWTVPEEVLSERVRLERDRLLSESDYIMMADYPLTDKSDWKAYRQALRDIPLQPGFPQEISWPQAPEKRS
;
A
#
# COMPACT_ATOMS: atom_id res chain seq x y z
N MET A 1 -11.32 -51.17 7.35
CA MET A 1 -9.94 -50.63 7.28
C MET A 1 -10.03 -49.20 7.77
N LYS A 2 -9.35 -48.86 8.87
CA LYS A 2 -9.40 -47.52 9.48
C LYS A 2 -8.34 -46.64 8.83
N THR A 3 -8.71 -45.43 8.43
CA THR A 3 -7.81 -44.46 7.81
C THR A 3 -7.36 -43.46 8.87
N TYR A 4 -6.09 -43.08 8.86
CA TYR A 4 -5.52 -42.12 9.80
C TYR A 4 -4.81 -40.99 9.04
N ALA A 5 -4.81 -39.79 9.59
CA ALA A 5 -4.12 -38.64 9.03
C ALA A 5 -3.06 -38.10 9.99
N VAL A 6 -1.90 -37.75 9.42
CA VAL A 6 -0.83 -37.02 10.10
C VAL A 6 -1.00 -35.53 9.83
N ILE A 7 -1.19 -34.76 10.90
CA ILE A 7 -1.53 -33.35 10.82
C ILE A 7 -0.38 -32.51 11.38
N ASP A 8 -0.03 -31.47 10.65
CA ASP A 8 0.81 -30.37 11.10
C ASP A 8 -0.10 -29.15 11.31
N GLY A 9 -0.41 -28.84 12.58
CA GLY A 9 -1.42 -27.86 12.95
C GLY A 9 -2.82 -28.19 12.41
N SER A 10 -3.22 -27.57 11.30
CA SER A 10 -4.51 -27.78 10.61
C SER A 10 -4.35 -28.27 9.16
N MET A 11 -3.18 -28.79 8.77
CA MET A 11 -2.94 -29.31 7.41
C MET A 11 -2.60 -30.80 7.45
N ILE A 12 -3.21 -31.60 6.57
CA ILE A 12 -2.85 -33.02 6.41
C ILE A 12 -1.58 -33.11 5.57
N THR A 13 -0.57 -33.74 6.15
CA THR A 13 0.72 -33.95 5.49
C THR A 13 0.87 -35.34 4.90
N THR A 14 0.19 -36.35 5.45
CA THR A 14 0.17 -37.74 4.97
C THR A 14 -1.08 -38.46 5.47
N VAL A 15 -1.66 -39.33 4.65
CA VAL A 15 -2.78 -40.23 5.00
C VAL A 15 -2.28 -41.67 4.95
N VAL A 16 -2.60 -42.45 5.98
CA VAL A 16 -2.23 -43.87 6.10
C VAL A 16 -3.46 -44.74 6.33
N GLN A 17 -3.40 -45.99 5.92
CA GLN A 17 -4.58 -46.87 5.89
C GLN A 17 -4.54 -47.97 6.96
N SER A 18 -3.57 -47.90 7.89
CA SER A 18 -3.45 -48.82 9.02
C SER A 18 -2.94 -48.11 10.28
N ALA A 19 -3.28 -48.69 11.44
CA ALA A 19 -2.81 -48.19 12.73
C ALA A 19 -1.29 -48.40 12.91
N ASP A 20 -0.74 -49.46 12.33
CA ASP A 20 0.69 -49.78 12.39
C ASP A 20 1.53 -48.76 11.61
N GLU A 21 1.06 -48.32 10.43
CA GLU A 21 1.68 -47.22 9.68
C GLU A 21 1.60 -45.90 10.45
N ALA A 22 0.47 -45.64 11.13
CA ALA A 22 0.28 -44.45 11.93
C ALA A 22 1.24 -44.42 13.14
N ALA A 23 1.41 -45.55 13.84
CA ALA A 23 2.34 -45.68 14.95
C ALA A 23 3.79 -45.44 14.51
N LYS A 24 4.19 -46.02 13.37
CA LYS A 24 5.53 -45.83 12.80
C LYS A 24 5.80 -44.38 12.38
N LEU A 25 4.80 -43.68 11.84
CA LEU A 25 4.93 -42.27 11.50
C LEU A 25 4.96 -41.37 12.72
N ALA A 26 4.27 -41.72 13.80
CA ALA A 26 4.33 -40.98 15.07
C ALA A 26 5.73 -41.01 15.70
N GLU A 27 6.44 -42.15 15.59
CA GLU A 27 7.84 -42.26 16.04
C GLU A 27 8.80 -41.40 15.20
N LEU A 28 8.58 -41.35 13.88
CA LEU A 28 9.41 -40.58 12.95
C LEU A 28 9.15 -39.08 13.00
N PHE A 29 7.94 -38.66 13.39
CA PHE A 29 7.50 -37.26 13.41
C PHE A 29 6.77 -36.94 14.72
N PRO A 30 7.48 -36.91 15.88
CA PRO A 30 6.87 -36.75 17.20
C PRO A 30 6.15 -35.40 17.40
N GLU A 31 6.50 -34.39 16.62
CA GLU A 31 5.89 -33.05 16.67
C GLU A 31 4.53 -32.98 15.96
N LYS A 32 4.08 -34.05 15.28
CA LYS A 32 2.85 -34.08 14.49
C LYS A 32 1.75 -34.89 15.17
N THR A 33 0.50 -34.48 14.97
CA THR A 33 -0.66 -35.14 15.60
C THR A 33 -1.29 -36.17 14.67
N ILE A 34 -1.66 -37.34 15.20
CA ILE A 34 -2.38 -38.40 14.49
C ILE A 34 -3.86 -38.36 14.84
N LYS A 35 -4.76 -38.36 13.85
CA LYS A 35 -6.22 -38.47 14.06
C LYS A 35 -6.83 -39.59 13.23
N GLU A 36 -7.83 -40.26 13.78
CA GLU A 36 -8.69 -41.20 13.04
C GLU A 36 -9.57 -40.39 12.08
N VAL A 37 -9.61 -40.85 10.83
CA VAL A 37 -10.34 -40.20 9.75
C VAL A 37 -11.65 -40.97 9.52
N PRO A 38 -12.79 -40.28 9.39
CA PRO A 38 -14.07 -40.92 9.10
C PRO A 38 -14.04 -41.79 7.83
N ALA A 39 -14.91 -42.79 7.78
CA ALA A 39 -15.07 -43.66 6.62
C ALA A 39 -15.69 -42.86 5.46
N GLY A 40 -14.91 -42.60 4.40
CA GLY A 40 -15.37 -41.84 3.23
C GLY A 40 -14.52 -40.60 2.89
N PHE A 41 -13.50 -40.30 3.70
CA PHE A 41 -12.59 -39.19 3.44
C PHE A 41 -11.76 -39.39 2.15
N THR A 42 -11.91 -38.47 1.21
CA THR A 42 -11.02 -38.30 0.05
C THR A 42 -10.34 -36.93 0.15
N GLY A 43 -9.08 -36.91 0.57
CA GLY A 43 -8.27 -35.68 0.62
C GLY A 43 -6.92 -35.89 -0.02
N ASN A 44 -6.45 -34.89 -0.75
CA ASN A 44 -5.12 -34.80 -1.35
C ASN A 44 -4.16 -34.06 -0.40
N LYS A 45 -2.86 -34.27 -0.61
CA LYS A 45 -1.80 -33.52 0.08
C LYS A 45 -1.94 -32.02 -0.21
N GLY A 46 -2.15 -31.20 0.83
CA GLY A 46 -2.38 -29.75 0.71
C GLY A 46 -3.83 -29.29 0.86
N ASP A 47 -4.78 -30.21 1.07
CA ASP A 47 -6.16 -29.86 1.35
C ASP A 47 -6.37 -29.25 2.75
N ASP A 48 -7.15 -28.17 2.83
CA ASP A 48 -7.63 -27.55 4.07
C ASP A 48 -8.75 -28.41 4.70
N ILE A 49 -8.52 -28.89 5.93
CA ILE A 49 -9.21 -30.03 6.56
C ILE A 49 -10.16 -29.65 7.68
N ARG A 50 -10.66 -28.42 7.70
CA ARG A 50 -11.37 -27.90 8.88
C ARG A 50 -12.86 -28.27 8.95
N PHE A 51 -13.50 -28.70 7.86
CA PHE A 51 -14.95 -28.99 7.85
C PHE A 51 -15.35 -30.29 7.13
N PHE A 52 -16.26 -31.04 7.77
CA PHE A 52 -16.81 -32.32 7.33
C PHE A 52 -18.33 -32.35 7.58
N ASP A 53 -19.07 -33.14 6.79
CA ASP A 53 -20.47 -33.48 7.07
C ASP A 53 -20.60 -34.64 8.09
N GLU A 54 -21.83 -35.02 8.44
CA GLU A 54 -22.14 -36.09 9.42
C GLU A 54 -21.62 -37.47 8.99
N ASP A 55 -21.45 -37.69 7.68
CA ASP A 55 -20.89 -38.91 7.10
C ASP A 55 -19.35 -38.84 6.99
N GLY A 56 -18.74 -37.73 7.43
CA GLY A 56 -17.30 -37.53 7.44
C GLY A 56 -16.68 -37.20 6.08
N LYS A 57 -17.52 -36.81 5.10
CA LYS A 57 -17.09 -36.31 3.81
C LYS A 57 -16.79 -34.81 3.90
N ARG A 58 -15.76 -34.36 3.17
CA ARG A 58 -15.30 -32.97 3.20
C ARG A 58 -16.37 -32.04 2.63
N LEU A 59 -16.63 -30.95 3.33
CA LEU A 59 -17.46 -29.86 2.81
C LEU A 59 -16.66 -29.04 1.78
N SER A 60 -17.29 -28.68 0.67
CA SER A 60 -16.74 -27.63 -0.22
C SER A 60 -16.76 -26.28 0.51
N ILE A 61 -15.99 -25.29 0.02
CA ILE A 61 -16.05 -23.93 0.59
C ILE A 61 -17.49 -23.41 0.54
N ALA A 62 -18.19 -23.59 -0.59
CA ALA A 62 -19.60 -23.20 -0.73
C ALA A 62 -20.51 -23.89 0.30
N ALA A 63 -20.35 -25.20 0.51
CA ALA A 63 -21.15 -25.93 1.50
C ALA A 63 -20.80 -25.54 2.94
N ALA A 64 -19.53 -25.24 3.22
CA ALA A 64 -19.10 -24.73 4.53
C ALA A 64 -19.59 -23.29 4.77
N THR A 65 -19.68 -22.45 3.74
CA THR A 65 -20.28 -21.12 3.81
C THR A 65 -21.80 -21.20 4.01
N GLU A 66 -22.50 -22.06 3.26
CA GLU A 66 -23.95 -22.32 3.42
C GLU A 66 -24.27 -22.88 4.82
N ALA A 67 -23.40 -23.72 5.37
CA ALA A 67 -23.48 -24.22 6.73
C ALA A 67 -23.05 -23.21 7.82
N GLY A 68 -22.64 -21.99 7.45
CA GLY A 68 -22.22 -20.94 8.39
C GLY A 68 -20.86 -21.17 9.07
N LEU A 69 -20.06 -22.10 8.57
CA LEU A 69 -18.75 -22.48 9.10
C LEU A 69 -17.61 -21.58 8.56
N VAL A 70 -17.78 -21.08 7.34
CA VAL A 70 -16.92 -20.06 6.73
C VAL A 70 -17.75 -18.80 6.54
N PRO A 71 -17.43 -17.68 7.21
CA PRO A 71 -18.15 -16.44 7.00
C PRO A 71 -17.87 -15.90 5.60
N GLU A 72 -18.87 -15.25 5.00
CA GLU A 72 -18.63 -14.40 3.83
C GLU A 72 -17.78 -13.21 4.25
N VAL A 73 -16.71 -12.94 3.51
CA VAL A 73 -15.75 -11.87 3.82
C VAL A 73 -16.21 -10.61 3.10
N GLY A 74 -16.46 -9.55 3.87
CA GLY A 74 -16.80 -8.23 3.34
C GLY A 74 -15.59 -7.43 2.84
N GLU A 75 -15.87 -6.21 2.38
CA GLU A 75 -14.81 -5.24 2.06
C GLU A 75 -14.02 -4.87 3.33
N HIS A 76 -12.69 -4.85 3.22
CA HIS A 76 -11.77 -4.64 4.35
C HIS A 76 -11.92 -5.63 5.50
N GLU A 77 -12.25 -6.89 5.19
CA GLU A 77 -12.26 -7.98 6.16
C GLU A 77 -11.40 -9.15 5.68
N ALA A 78 -10.95 -9.95 6.63
CA ALA A 78 -10.33 -11.24 6.39
C ALA A 78 -10.89 -12.25 7.39
N ALA A 79 -11.20 -13.46 6.92
CA ALA A 79 -11.54 -14.58 7.79
C ALA A 79 -10.26 -15.23 8.33
N ILE A 80 -10.00 -15.08 9.63
CA ILE A 80 -8.87 -15.75 10.30
C ILE A 80 -9.35 -16.93 11.12
N TRP A 81 -8.52 -17.97 11.24
CA TRP A 81 -8.83 -19.12 12.07
C TRP A 81 -8.39 -18.88 13.52
N GLU A 82 -9.34 -18.74 14.43
CA GLU A 82 -9.08 -18.51 15.85
C GLU A 82 -10.08 -19.29 16.71
N GLY A 83 -9.59 -19.95 17.75
CA GLY A 83 -10.47 -20.66 18.70
C GLY A 83 -11.30 -21.79 18.08
N GLY A 84 -10.83 -22.40 16.98
CA GLY A 84 -11.53 -23.51 16.32
C GLY A 84 -12.65 -23.09 15.36
N ARG A 85 -12.73 -21.81 15.00
CA ARG A 85 -13.69 -21.28 14.00
C ARG A 85 -13.05 -20.16 13.18
N TYR A 86 -13.68 -19.82 12.05
CA TYR A 86 -13.33 -18.58 11.37
C TYR A 86 -13.94 -17.37 12.08
N VAL A 87 -13.13 -16.33 12.23
CA VAL A 87 -13.48 -15.04 12.82
C VAL A 87 -13.18 -13.97 11.78
N LEU A 88 -14.19 -13.15 11.44
CA LEU A 88 -13.98 -11.99 10.59
C LEU A 88 -13.18 -10.95 11.35
N THR A 89 -12.07 -10.53 10.74
CA THR A 89 -11.11 -9.58 11.30
C THR A 89 -10.91 -8.45 10.30
N PRO A 90 -10.92 -7.18 10.76
CA PRO A 90 -10.67 -6.05 9.86
C PRO A 90 -9.32 -6.18 9.15
N ASP A 91 -9.29 -6.00 7.84
CA ASP A 91 -8.07 -6.04 7.03
C ASP A 91 -7.92 -4.77 6.19
N TYR A 92 -7.08 -3.88 6.69
CA TYR A 92 -6.63 -2.67 6.00
C TYR A 92 -5.14 -2.74 5.66
N THR A 93 -4.53 -3.93 5.71
CA THR A 93 -3.09 -4.09 5.52
C THR A 93 -2.65 -3.82 4.08
N GLY A 94 -3.53 -4.09 3.10
CA GLY A 94 -3.30 -3.85 1.68
C GLY A 94 -3.59 -2.42 1.20
N VAL A 95 -4.14 -1.56 2.07
CA VAL A 95 -4.48 -0.18 1.72
C VAL A 95 -3.48 0.74 2.41
N PRO A 96 -2.70 1.54 1.66
CA PRO A 96 -1.82 2.52 2.28
C PRO A 96 -2.66 3.63 2.94
N TYR A 97 -2.27 4.01 4.16
CA TYR A 97 -2.87 5.12 4.88
C TYR A 97 -1.82 6.17 5.21
N TRP A 98 -2.25 7.41 5.39
CA TRP A 98 -1.43 8.54 5.79
C TRP A 98 -2.06 9.29 6.96
N LYS A 99 -1.23 9.80 7.88
CA LYS A 99 -1.70 10.66 8.98
C LYS A 99 -2.02 12.04 8.44
N LYS A 100 -3.27 12.50 8.57
CA LYS A 100 -3.72 13.85 8.15
C LYS A 100 -2.86 14.97 8.75
N ALA A 101 -2.37 14.80 9.98
CA ALA A 101 -1.56 15.79 10.67
C ALA A 101 -0.16 16.01 10.07
N THR A 102 0.42 15.01 9.40
CA THR A 102 1.83 15.05 9.00
C THR A 102 2.12 14.55 7.59
N GLY A 103 1.16 13.95 6.90
CA GLY A 103 1.39 13.25 5.63
C GLY A 103 2.26 12.00 5.76
N ALA A 104 2.53 11.52 6.97
CA ALA A 104 3.38 10.34 7.17
C ALA A 104 2.60 9.07 6.84
N ALA A 105 3.21 8.20 6.03
CA ALA A 105 2.66 6.88 5.73
C ALA A 105 2.52 6.03 6.99
N VAL A 106 1.43 5.27 7.05
CA VAL A 106 1.08 4.34 8.14
C VAL A 106 0.71 3.02 7.51
N HIS A 107 1.38 1.97 7.97
CA HIS A 107 0.97 0.60 7.67
C HIS A 107 0.08 0.11 8.82
N LEU A 108 -1.13 -0.32 8.49
CA LEU A 108 -2.04 -0.93 9.44
C LEU A 108 -1.78 -2.44 9.50
N SER A 109 -1.78 -3.00 10.71
CA SER A 109 -1.71 -4.44 10.91
C SER A 109 -3.11 -5.06 10.86
N LEU A 110 -3.17 -6.35 10.57
CA LEU A 110 -4.42 -7.10 10.58
C LEU A 110 -5.15 -6.92 11.93
N GLY A 111 -6.46 -6.71 11.86
CA GLY A 111 -7.33 -6.43 13.00
C GLY A 111 -7.40 -4.95 13.39
N ARG A 112 -6.57 -4.08 12.82
CA ARG A 112 -6.60 -2.64 13.08
C ARG A 112 -7.36 -1.88 12.00
N LYS A 113 -8.31 -1.05 12.42
CA LYS A 113 -9.03 -0.11 11.56
C LYS A 113 -8.33 1.26 11.52
N PRO A 114 -8.41 2.00 10.41
CA PRO A 114 -8.04 3.40 10.37
C PRO A 114 -8.94 4.20 11.32
N ASP A 115 -8.38 5.23 11.96
CA ASP A 115 -9.12 6.20 12.76
C ASP A 115 -9.35 7.50 11.97
N GLU A 116 -10.09 8.45 12.56
CA GLU A 116 -10.43 9.73 11.92
C GLU A 116 -9.20 10.60 11.60
N SER A 117 -8.05 10.34 12.23
CA SER A 117 -6.80 11.08 11.97
C SER A 117 -6.07 10.59 10.71
N MET A 118 -6.58 9.53 10.06
CA MET A 118 -5.98 8.91 8.88
C MET A 118 -6.83 9.13 7.62
N THR A 119 -6.17 9.02 6.47
CA THR A 119 -6.78 9.02 5.15
C THR A 119 -6.07 8.01 4.25
N ASP A 120 -6.80 7.43 3.32
CA ASP A 120 -6.33 6.60 2.21
C ASP A 120 -5.92 7.45 0.98
N ILE A 121 -6.01 8.77 1.07
CA ILE A 121 -5.56 9.69 0.04
C ILE A 121 -4.07 9.98 0.26
N GLU A 122 -3.25 9.70 -0.75
CA GLU A 122 -1.82 9.99 -0.73
C GLU A 122 -1.56 11.51 -0.79
N PRO A 123 -0.62 12.05 0.01
CA PRO A 123 -0.15 13.42 -0.14
C PRO A 123 0.42 13.66 -1.54
N SER A 124 -0.18 14.61 -2.27
CA SER A 124 0.29 15.00 -3.60
C SER A 124 1.68 15.66 -3.59
N ASP A 125 2.12 16.12 -2.42
CA ASP A 125 3.41 16.77 -2.23
C ASP A 125 3.93 16.50 -0.80
N PRO A 126 5.25 16.35 -0.60
CA PRO A 126 5.84 16.15 0.73
C PRO A 126 5.56 17.27 1.74
N GLN A 127 5.28 18.49 1.27
CA GLN A 127 4.94 19.65 2.09
C GLN A 127 3.44 19.95 2.09
N ALA A 128 2.60 19.05 1.55
CA ALA A 128 1.16 19.21 1.60
C ALA A 128 0.62 19.07 3.03
N VAL A 129 -0.43 19.83 3.31
CA VAL A 129 -1.18 19.80 4.56
C VAL A 129 -2.62 19.38 4.29
N TRP A 130 -3.24 18.69 5.24
CA TRP A 130 -4.62 18.25 5.11
C TRP A 130 -5.60 19.41 5.32
N ASN A 131 -6.56 19.61 4.42
CA ASN A 131 -7.55 20.70 4.44
C ASN A 131 -9.00 20.19 4.62
N GLU A 132 -9.18 19.20 5.49
CA GLU A 132 -10.45 18.48 5.76
C GLU A 132 -10.89 17.54 4.63
N THR A 133 -10.77 17.97 3.38
CA THR A 133 -11.24 17.23 2.19
C THR A 133 -10.13 16.59 1.38
N GLY A 134 -8.88 17.04 1.53
CA GLY A 134 -7.74 16.51 0.80
C GLY A 134 -6.41 17.16 1.18
N TRP A 135 -5.37 16.84 0.42
CA TRP A 135 -4.05 17.44 0.57
C TRP A 135 -3.94 18.73 -0.24
N THR A 136 -3.44 19.80 0.38
CA THR A 136 -3.15 21.08 -0.30
C THR A 136 -1.74 21.54 0.03
N VAL A 137 -1.03 22.11 -0.94
CA VAL A 137 0.28 22.69 -0.70
C VAL A 137 0.10 24.12 -0.20
N PRO A 138 0.68 24.51 0.95
CA PRO A 138 0.60 25.87 1.44
C PRO A 138 1.13 26.88 0.41
N GLU A 139 0.47 28.02 0.30
CA GLU A 139 0.84 29.07 -0.66
C GLU A 139 2.27 29.58 -0.48
N GLU A 140 2.77 29.65 0.76
CA GLU A 140 4.16 30.06 1.03
C GLU A 140 5.15 29.06 0.42
N VAL A 141 4.90 27.75 0.52
CA VAL A 141 5.75 26.72 -0.07
C VAL A 141 5.80 26.86 -1.59
N LEU A 142 4.66 27.10 -2.23
CA LEU A 142 4.60 27.36 -3.67
C LEU A 142 5.36 28.63 -4.03
N SER A 143 5.15 29.70 -3.26
CA SER A 143 5.82 31.00 -3.45
C SER A 143 7.33 30.90 -3.35
N GLU A 144 7.85 30.15 -2.37
CA GLU A 144 9.27 29.90 -2.19
C GLU A 144 9.86 29.13 -3.38
N ARG A 145 9.22 28.05 -3.82
CA ARG A 145 9.67 27.26 -4.99
C ARG A 145 9.79 28.12 -6.25
N VAL A 146 8.81 28.99 -6.46
CA VAL A 146 8.81 29.93 -7.59
C VAL A 146 9.95 30.94 -7.47
N ARG A 147 10.16 31.52 -6.28
CA ARG A 147 11.26 32.46 -6.05
C ARG A 147 12.62 31.78 -6.25
N LEU A 148 12.77 30.53 -5.82
CA LEU A 148 13.98 29.73 -6.06
C LEU A 148 14.24 29.50 -7.55
N GLU A 149 13.21 29.15 -8.32
CA GLU A 149 13.35 28.98 -9.77
C GLU A 149 13.69 30.29 -10.49
N ARG A 150 13.04 31.39 -10.08
CA ARG A 150 13.41 32.74 -10.55
C ARG A 150 14.87 33.05 -10.27
N ASP A 151 15.33 32.80 -9.06
CA ASP A 151 16.70 33.10 -8.64
C ASP A 151 17.71 32.22 -9.38
N ARG A 152 17.37 30.96 -9.66
CA ARG A 152 18.16 30.07 -10.54
C ARG A 152 18.32 30.65 -11.94
N LEU A 153 17.22 31.06 -12.58
CA LEU A 153 17.24 31.64 -13.93
C LEU A 153 17.98 33.01 -13.99
N LEU A 154 17.87 33.81 -12.94
CA LEU A 154 18.66 35.04 -12.79
C LEU A 154 20.15 34.71 -12.62
N SER A 155 20.51 33.71 -11.83
CA SER A 155 21.91 33.28 -11.67
C SER A 155 22.49 32.77 -12.99
N GLU A 156 21.72 31.98 -13.75
CA GLU A 156 22.15 31.41 -15.03
C GLU A 156 22.38 32.45 -16.12
N SER A 157 21.74 33.61 -16.02
CA SER A 157 21.89 34.71 -16.97
C SER A 157 22.82 35.83 -16.48
N ASP A 158 23.46 35.67 -15.32
CA ASP A 158 24.22 36.76 -14.70
C ASP A 158 25.50 37.10 -15.46
N TYR A 159 26.22 36.09 -15.92
CA TYR A 159 27.46 36.26 -16.68
C TYR A 159 27.26 37.04 -17.99
N ILE A 160 26.05 37.00 -18.58
CA ILE A 160 25.70 37.73 -19.81
C ILE A 160 25.70 39.24 -19.55
N MET A 161 25.40 39.67 -18.32
CA MET A 161 25.37 41.07 -17.93
C MET A 161 26.77 41.66 -17.72
N MET A 162 27.82 40.84 -17.59
CA MET A 162 29.19 41.31 -17.39
C MET A 162 29.71 42.07 -18.61
N ALA A 163 30.43 43.17 -18.40
CA ALA A 163 30.86 44.09 -19.47
C ALA A 163 31.76 43.43 -20.53
N ASP A 164 32.47 42.37 -20.16
CA ASP A 164 33.39 41.58 -21.00
C ASP A 164 32.69 40.49 -21.83
N TYR A 165 31.42 40.19 -21.56
CA TYR A 165 30.68 39.18 -22.32
C TYR A 165 30.47 39.66 -23.78
N PRO A 166 30.87 38.85 -24.80
CA PRO A 166 30.90 39.25 -26.21
C PRO A 166 29.49 39.24 -26.84
N LEU A 167 28.62 40.12 -26.35
CA LEU A 167 27.27 40.30 -26.83
C LEU A 167 27.04 41.80 -27.10
N THR A 168 26.80 42.12 -28.37
CA THR A 168 26.68 43.50 -28.86
C THR A 168 25.45 44.21 -28.30
N ASP A 169 24.30 43.51 -28.20
CA ASP A 169 23.08 44.04 -27.58
C ASP A 169 22.57 43.12 -26.46
N LYS A 170 22.36 43.71 -25.28
CA LYS A 170 21.88 43.04 -24.07
C LYS A 170 20.45 43.46 -23.69
N SER A 171 19.79 44.24 -24.53
CA SER A 171 18.44 44.76 -24.30
C SER A 171 17.44 43.63 -24.01
N ASP A 172 17.41 42.60 -24.84
CA ASP A 172 16.55 41.42 -24.68
C ASP A 172 16.83 40.67 -23.37
N TRP A 173 18.10 40.53 -23.00
CA TRP A 173 18.49 39.89 -21.74
C TRP A 173 18.13 40.73 -20.51
N LYS A 174 18.20 42.07 -20.61
CA LYS A 174 17.72 42.96 -19.55
C LYS A 174 16.20 42.85 -19.39
N ALA A 175 15.45 42.83 -20.50
CA ALA A 175 14.00 42.65 -20.50
C ALA A 175 13.60 41.29 -19.90
N TYR A 176 14.25 40.21 -20.33
CA TYR A 176 14.08 38.86 -19.76
C TYR A 176 14.30 38.84 -18.26
N ARG A 177 15.43 39.38 -17.78
CA ARG A 177 15.76 39.43 -16.35
C ARG A 177 14.81 40.33 -15.55
N GLN A 178 14.26 41.37 -16.16
CA GLN A 178 13.23 42.19 -15.52
C GLN A 178 11.92 41.41 -15.39
N ALA A 179 11.48 40.75 -16.46
CA ALA A 179 10.29 39.89 -16.45
C ALA A 179 10.40 38.77 -15.39
N LEU A 180 11.59 38.18 -15.19
CA LEU A 180 11.83 37.24 -14.09
C LEU A 180 11.62 37.88 -12.71
N ARG A 181 12.15 39.09 -12.48
CA ARG A 181 11.96 39.80 -11.21
C ARG A 181 10.51 40.17 -10.93
N ASP A 182 9.75 40.38 -11.99
CA ASP A 182 8.32 40.73 -11.93
C ASP A 182 7.40 39.50 -11.76
N ILE A 183 7.93 38.27 -11.71
CA ILE A 183 7.13 37.05 -11.51
C ILE A 183 6.21 37.12 -10.27
N PRO A 184 6.66 37.56 -9.08
CA PRO A 184 5.78 37.69 -7.91
C PRO A 184 4.67 38.74 -8.06
N LEU A 185 4.73 39.57 -9.11
CA LEU A 185 3.71 40.58 -9.43
C LEU A 185 2.70 40.07 -10.46
N GLN A 186 2.89 38.87 -11.02
CA GLN A 186 1.96 38.29 -12.00
C GLN A 186 0.62 37.94 -11.35
N PRO A 187 -0.50 38.14 -12.07
CA PRO A 187 -1.79 37.62 -11.63
C PRO A 187 -1.72 36.08 -11.60
N GLY A 188 -2.15 35.48 -10.49
CA GLY A 188 -2.12 34.03 -10.31
C GLY A 188 -0.88 33.51 -9.56
N PHE A 189 0.09 34.36 -9.21
CA PHE A 189 1.17 33.95 -8.32
C PHE A 189 0.62 33.48 -6.95
N PRO A 190 1.13 32.36 -6.39
CA PRO A 190 2.15 31.46 -6.94
C PRO A 190 1.60 30.25 -7.73
N GLN A 191 0.28 30.12 -7.90
CA GLN A 191 -0.35 28.92 -8.50
C GLN A 191 -0.21 28.84 -10.03
N GLU A 192 -0.27 29.98 -10.72
CA GLU A 192 -0.21 30.08 -12.18
C GLU A 192 0.80 31.16 -12.58
N ILE A 193 1.82 30.77 -13.35
CA ILE A 193 2.96 31.64 -13.70
C ILE A 193 3.29 31.50 -15.17
N SER A 194 3.44 32.64 -15.83
CA SER A 194 3.98 32.74 -17.18
C SER A 194 5.48 33.03 -17.12
N TRP A 195 6.30 32.01 -17.35
CA TRP A 195 7.75 32.15 -17.36
C TRP A 195 8.23 32.80 -18.67
N PRO A 196 9.02 33.89 -18.61
CA PRO A 196 9.57 34.49 -19.81
C PRO A 196 10.53 33.51 -20.49
N GLN A 197 10.59 33.54 -21.83
CA GLN A 197 11.51 32.71 -22.60
C GLN A 197 12.89 33.38 -22.66
N ALA A 198 13.95 32.59 -22.46
CA ALA A 198 15.32 33.09 -22.55
C ALA A 198 15.64 33.54 -23.99
N PRO A 199 16.27 34.71 -24.19
CA PRO A 199 16.69 35.14 -25.52
C PRO A 199 17.77 34.24 -26.13
N GLU A 200 17.86 34.25 -27.46
CA GLU A 200 19.00 33.63 -28.16
C GLU A 200 20.28 34.44 -27.92
N LYS A 201 21.40 33.74 -27.76
CA LYS A 201 22.73 34.35 -27.71
C LYS A 201 23.17 34.64 -29.15
N ARG A 202 22.67 35.72 -29.76
CA ARG A 202 23.10 36.11 -31.11
C ARG A 202 24.46 36.79 -31.02
N SER A 203 25.47 36.14 -31.59
CA SER A 203 26.87 36.59 -31.64
C SER A 203 27.04 37.73 -32.63
#